data_AF-A0AAJ1RNA8-F1
#
_entry.id   AF-A0AAJ1RNA8-F1
#
_cell.length_a   1.000
_cell.length_b   1.000
_cell.length_c   1.000
_cell.angle_alpha   90.00
_cell.angle_beta   90.00
_cell.angle_gamma   90.00
#
_symmetry.space_group_name_H-M   'P 1'
#
loop_
_entity.id
_entity.type
_entity.pdbx_description
1 polymer ?
#
loop_
_entity_poly.entity_id
_entity_poly.type
_entity_poly.pdbx_seq_one_letter_code
_entity_poly.pdbx_strand_id
1 'polypeptide(L)'
;MIGTTDIDHQDLVEKLVCSPEEQDYLLELASTYLKTSITAEDVVATYSGVRPLYNDAASSATAATRDYLLKLDKTAEAPMLNVFGGKITTYRKLAEQALQQISDDTPQMGQAWTAGVALPGDDFPVGGVDDIIQLLIKKFPFLTAREVAWLMDKEFAQTAEDVIWRRSKLGLRLTNAQIERLQNWMQRRLPASGT
;
A
#
# COMPACT_ATOMS: atom_id res chain seq x y z
N MET A 1 -13.24 7.79 5.53
CA MET A 1 -11.79 8.05 5.66
C MET A 1 -11.59 9.54 5.48
N ILE A 2 -10.88 10.19 6.40
CA ILE A 2 -10.60 11.63 6.37
C ILE A 2 -9.08 11.79 6.30
N GLY A 3 -8.61 12.69 5.46
CA GLY A 3 -7.19 12.91 5.21
C GLY A 3 -7.00 13.83 4.00
N THR A 4 -5.77 14.23 3.68
CA THR A 4 -4.48 13.95 4.35
C THR A 4 -3.84 15.26 4.79
N THR A 5 -2.81 15.18 5.61
CA THR A 5 -1.87 16.26 5.93
C THR A 5 -0.64 16.24 5.02
N ASP A 6 0.05 17.39 4.95
CA ASP A 6 1.34 17.58 4.27
C ASP A 6 2.31 18.23 5.28
N ILE A 7 3.08 17.38 5.98
CA ILE A 7 4.06 17.78 7.01
C ILE A 7 5.43 17.21 6.63
N ASP A 8 6.47 18.04 6.74
CA ASP A 8 7.84 17.60 6.55
C ASP A 8 8.27 16.64 7.65
N HIS A 9 8.89 15.53 7.26
CA HIS A 9 9.39 14.53 8.19
C HIS A 9 10.87 14.25 7.95
N GLN A 10 11.68 14.44 8.99
CA GLN A 10 13.14 14.39 8.88
C GLN A 10 13.76 13.07 9.32
N ASP A 11 13.09 12.32 10.18
CA ASP A 11 13.61 11.07 10.73
C ASP A 11 12.70 9.90 10.39
N LEU A 12 13.21 8.94 9.61
CA LEU A 12 12.46 7.74 9.21
C LEU A 12 12.73 6.55 10.15
N VAL A 13 13.53 6.72 11.20
CA VAL A 13 13.83 5.68 12.19
C VAL A 13 12.65 5.48 13.14
N GLU A 14 11.93 6.55 13.46
CA GLU A 14 10.76 6.48 14.32
C GLU A 14 9.52 5.96 13.59
N LYS A 15 8.63 5.32 14.34
CA LYS A 15 7.37 4.82 13.79
C LYS A 15 6.49 6.00 13.39
N LEU A 16 6.11 6.04 12.12
CA LEU A 16 5.16 7.02 11.60
C LEU A 16 3.80 6.86 12.27
N VAL A 17 3.35 7.93 12.92
CA VAL A 17 2.03 8.03 13.55
C VAL A 17 1.38 9.35 13.15
N CYS A 18 0.05 9.39 13.12
CA CYS A 18 -0.68 10.65 13.00
C CYS A 18 -0.52 11.41 14.33
N SER A 19 0.02 12.62 14.29
CA SER A 19 0.16 13.43 15.51
C SER A 19 -1.21 13.92 16.01
N PRO A 20 -1.35 14.28 17.30
CA PRO A 20 -2.55 14.92 17.81
C PRO A 20 -2.94 16.17 17.01
N GLU A 21 -1.96 16.98 16.62
CA GLU A 21 -2.16 18.22 15.86
C GLU A 21 -2.69 17.93 14.44
N GLU A 22 -2.18 16.90 13.78
CA GLU A 22 -2.70 16.45 12.48
C GLU A 22 -4.14 15.96 12.60
N GLN A 23 -4.44 15.21 13.67
CA GLN A 23 -5.78 14.70 13.90
C GLN A 23 -6.77 15.84 14.16
N ASP A 24 -6.43 16.78 15.04
CA ASP A 24 -7.28 17.92 15.38
C ASP A 24 -7.55 18.78 14.15
N TYR A 25 -6.52 19.07 13.35
CA TYR A 25 -6.66 19.79 12.07
C TYR A 25 -7.68 19.12 11.15
N LEU A 26 -7.60 17.78 10.98
CA LEU A 26 -8.50 17.05 10.09
C LEU A 26 -9.93 17.00 10.65
N LEU A 27 -10.10 16.86 11.96
CA LEU A 27 -11.41 16.83 12.63
C LEU A 27 -12.11 18.19 12.54
N GLU A 28 -11.39 19.28 12.79
CA GLU A 28 -11.91 20.65 12.67
C GLU A 28 -12.30 20.97 11.23
N LEU A 29 -11.42 20.66 10.28
CA LEU A 29 -11.68 20.89 8.86
C LEU A 29 -12.92 20.10 8.39
N ALA A 30 -13.01 18.81 8.73
CA ALA A 30 -14.15 17.99 8.36
C ALA A 30 -15.46 18.49 9.01
N SER A 31 -15.41 18.86 10.30
CA SER A 31 -16.56 19.38 11.05
C SER A 31 -17.08 20.72 10.53
N THR A 32 -16.28 21.47 9.77
CA THR A 32 -16.72 22.68 9.08
C THR A 32 -17.73 22.39 7.96
N TYR A 33 -17.66 21.20 7.34
CA TYR A 33 -18.52 20.81 6.22
C TYR A 33 -19.63 19.83 6.62
N LEU A 34 -19.44 19.08 7.70
CA LEU A 34 -20.42 18.10 8.16
C LEU A 34 -21.53 18.76 8.98
N LYS A 35 -22.76 18.30 8.77
CA LYS A 35 -23.93 18.73 9.57
C LYS A 35 -23.76 18.37 11.06
N THR A 36 -23.11 17.25 11.33
CA THR A 36 -22.79 16.78 12.68
C THR A 36 -21.27 16.79 12.80
N SER A 37 -20.78 17.55 13.77
CA SER A 37 -19.34 17.60 14.07
C SER A 37 -18.86 16.24 14.56
N ILE A 38 -17.60 15.94 14.25
CA ILE A 38 -16.91 14.72 14.67
C ILE A 38 -15.79 15.07 15.64
N THR A 39 -15.48 14.16 16.54
CA THR A 39 -14.51 14.33 17.62
C THR A 39 -13.46 13.23 17.61
N ALA A 40 -12.44 13.35 18.47
CA ALA A 40 -11.44 12.31 18.65
C ALA A 40 -12.05 10.96 19.10
N GLU A 41 -13.20 10.98 19.79
CA GLU A 41 -13.91 9.77 20.23
C GLU A 41 -14.53 8.99 19.06
N ASP A 42 -14.80 9.66 17.93
CA ASP A 42 -15.33 9.04 16.72
C ASP A 42 -14.25 8.35 15.87
N VAL A 43 -12.97 8.55 16.21
CA VAL A 43 -11.83 8.01 15.45
C VAL A 43 -11.61 6.54 15.82
N VAL A 44 -11.88 5.63 14.88
CA VAL A 44 -11.74 4.18 15.08
C VAL A 44 -10.36 3.62 14.69
N ALA A 45 -9.62 4.31 13.83
CA ALA A 45 -8.28 3.94 13.39
C ALA A 45 -7.58 5.11 12.70
N THR A 46 -6.26 5.16 12.81
CA THR A 46 -5.39 6.09 12.08
C THR A 46 -4.29 5.32 11.35
N TYR A 47 -3.77 5.90 10.27
CA TYR A 47 -2.56 5.42 9.61
C TYR A 47 -1.79 6.63 9.10
N SER A 48 -0.46 6.51 9.04
CA SER A 48 0.43 7.55 8.55
C SER A 48 1.44 6.95 7.57
N GLY A 49 1.96 7.80 6.69
CA GLY A 49 2.91 7.41 5.64
C GLY A 49 3.62 8.63 5.09
N VAL A 50 4.91 8.48 4.78
CA VAL A 50 5.73 9.54 4.19
C VAL A 50 5.73 9.40 2.67
N ARG A 51 5.60 10.53 1.98
CA ARG A 51 5.74 10.59 0.52
C ARG A 51 7.23 10.76 0.19
N PRO A 52 7.87 9.82 -0.54
CA PRO A 52 9.26 9.94 -0.94
C PRO A 52 9.37 10.91 -2.13
N LEU A 53 9.22 12.21 -1.86
CA LEU A 53 9.28 13.24 -2.89
C LEU A 53 10.74 13.58 -3.23
N TYR A 54 10.99 13.90 -4.49
CA TYR A 54 12.30 14.41 -4.91
C TYR A 54 12.45 15.84 -4.42
N ASN A 55 13.51 16.11 -3.65
CA ASN A 55 13.81 17.45 -3.17
C ASN A 55 14.48 18.26 -4.29
N ASP A 56 13.71 19.12 -4.95
CA ASP A 56 14.16 20.07 -5.97
C ASP A 56 14.61 21.42 -5.37
N ALA A 57 14.91 21.45 -4.06
CA ALA A 57 15.17 22.66 -3.27
C ALA A 57 13.95 23.60 -3.13
N ALA A 58 12.73 23.12 -3.36
CA ALA A 58 11.51 23.84 -2.98
C ALA A 58 11.44 24.10 -1.48
N SER A 59 10.99 25.29 -1.10
CA SER A 59 10.98 25.78 0.28
C SER A 59 9.84 25.23 1.16
N SER A 60 8.99 24.32 0.67
CA SER A 60 7.93 23.67 1.47
C SER A 60 7.45 22.34 0.87
N ALA A 61 7.01 21.40 1.73
CA ALA A 61 6.47 20.09 1.38
C ALA A 61 5.36 20.11 0.31
N THR A 62 4.49 21.13 0.35
CA THR A 62 3.34 21.27 -0.56
C THR A 62 3.76 21.65 -1.98
N ALA A 63 4.91 22.31 -2.13
CA ALA A 63 5.41 22.83 -3.40
C ALA A 63 6.30 21.82 -4.17
N ALA A 64 6.78 20.76 -3.51
CA ALA A 64 7.61 19.75 -4.13
C ALA A 64 6.85 19.03 -5.28
N THR A 65 7.54 18.80 -6.39
CA THR A 65 6.95 18.10 -7.54
C THR A 65 6.51 16.69 -7.16
N ARG A 66 5.25 16.36 -7.50
CA ARG A 66 4.68 15.02 -7.30
C ARG A 66 4.89 14.10 -8.50
N ASP A 67 5.71 14.51 -9.46
CA ASP A 67 6.09 13.66 -10.59
C ASP A 67 7.24 12.72 -10.19
N TYR A 68 7.48 11.68 -10.99
CA TYR A 68 8.59 10.77 -10.76
C TYR A 68 9.84 11.18 -11.54
N LEU A 69 11.01 10.87 -10.97
CA LEU A 69 12.29 10.99 -11.65
C LEU A 69 12.93 9.61 -11.75
N LEU A 70 13.39 9.27 -12.95
CA LEU A 70 14.17 8.07 -13.22
C LEU A 70 15.60 8.49 -13.56
N LYS A 71 16.58 7.98 -12.82
CA LYS A 71 18.01 8.26 -13.06
C LYS A 71 18.77 6.95 -13.25
N LEU A 72 19.22 6.72 -14.48
CA LEU A 72 20.09 5.62 -14.83
C LEU A 72 21.55 6.00 -14.61
N ASP A 73 22.22 5.28 -13.72
CA ASP A 73 23.65 5.39 -13.47
C ASP A 73 24.39 4.22 -14.15
N LYS A 74 25.32 4.54 -15.05
CA LYS A 74 26.17 3.58 -15.78
C LYS A 74 27.65 3.72 -15.43
N THR A 75 27.97 4.33 -14.29
CA THR A 75 29.37 4.53 -13.87
C THR A 75 30.06 3.23 -13.45
N ALA A 76 29.29 2.24 -12.99
CA ALA A 76 29.75 0.89 -12.71
C ALA A 76 29.51 -0.05 -13.91
N GLU A 77 30.08 -1.25 -13.84
CA GLU A 77 29.92 -2.29 -14.87
C GLU A 77 28.46 -2.71 -15.06
N ALA A 78 27.68 -2.76 -13.97
CA ALA A 78 26.24 -3.02 -14.01
C ALA A 78 25.46 -1.70 -13.83
N PRO A 79 24.48 -1.40 -14.70
CA PRO A 79 23.68 -0.18 -14.60
C PRO A 79 22.76 -0.21 -13.37
N MET A 80 22.58 0.96 -12.74
CA MET A 80 21.67 1.15 -11.60
C MET A 80 20.58 2.17 -11.96
N LEU A 81 19.32 1.72 -11.99
CA LEU A 81 18.18 2.61 -12.18
C LEU A 81 17.60 3.04 -10.83
N ASN A 82 17.60 4.35 -10.59
CA ASN A 82 17.03 4.95 -9.38
C ASN A 82 15.65 5.53 -9.68
N VAL A 83 14.68 5.29 -8.79
CA VAL A 83 13.32 5.80 -8.88
C VAL A 83 13.06 6.74 -7.70
N PHE A 84 12.72 7.99 -8.00
CA PHE A 84 12.34 9.00 -7.00
C PHE A 84 10.89 9.42 -7.24
N GLY A 85 10.08 9.52 -6.18
CA GLY A 85 8.66 9.85 -6.29
C GLY A 85 7.82 8.78 -6.97
N GLY A 86 6.78 9.23 -7.68
CA GLY A 86 5.82 8.35 -8.35
C GLY A 86 4.54 8.16 -7.55
N LYS A 87 3.40 8.35 -8.23
CA LYS A 87 2.08 8.13 -7.65
C LYS A 87 1.64 6.70 -7.93
N ILE A 88 0.82 6.15 -7.04
CA ILE A 88 0.12 4.89 -7.33
C ILE A 88 -0.69 4.96 -8.63
N THR A 89 -1.18 6.14 -9.02
CA THR A 89 -1.92 6.33 -10.27
C THR A 89 -1.04 6.30 -11.53
N THR A 90 0.27 6.51 -11.39
CA THR A 90 1.22 6.54 -12.53
C THR A 90 2.14 5.31 -12.57
N TYR A 91 2.03 4.39 -11.61
CA TYR A 91 2.95 3.27 -11.43
C TYR A 91 3.19 2.45 -12.72
N ARG A 92 2.13 2.17 -13.49
CA ARG A 92 2.22 1.38 -14.72
C ARG A 92 3.06 2.07 -15.79
N LYS A 93 2.84 3.38 -16.00
CA LYS A 93 3.60 4.17 -16.98
C LYS A 93 5.03 4.43 -16.50
N LEU A 94 5.23 4.64 -15.21
CA LEU A 94 6.56 4.72 -14.60
C LEU A 94 7.35 3.43 -14.86
N ALA A 95 6.76 2.26 -14.58
CA ALA A 95 7.41 0.97 -14.81
C ALA A 95 7.75 0.73 -16.30
N GLU A 96 6.86 1.12 -17.22
CA GLU A 96 7.10 1.05 -18.66
C GLU A 96 8.29 1.94 -19.08
N GLN A 97 8.39 3.17 -18.58
CA GLN A 97 9.52 4.07 -18.84
C GLN A 97 10.82 3.57 -18.19
N ALA A 98 10.73 3.00 -16.98
CA ALA A 98 11.86 2.41 -16.28
C ALA A 98 12.49 1.28 -17.11
N LEU A 99 11.67 0.36 -17.63
CA LEU A 99 12.14 -0.71 -18.51
C LEU A 99 12.73 -0.16 -19.81
N GLN A 100 12.14 0.89 -20.38
CA GLN A 100 12.67 1.52 -21.59
C GLN A 100 14.10 2.06 -21.38
N GLN A 101 14.41 2.66 -20.23
CA GLN A 101 15.76 3.19 -19.95
C GLN A 101 16.83 2.09 -19.87
N ILE A 102 16.48 0.87 -19.47
CA ILE A 102 17.43 -0.24 -19.35
C ILE A 102 17.40 -1.20 -20.55
N SER A 103 16.57 -0.91 -21.55
CA SER A 103 16.37 -1.79 -22.71
C SER A 103 17.65 -1.97 -23.53
N ASP A 104 18.47 -0.92 -23.67
CA ASP A 104 19.75 -0.97 -24.40
C ASP A 104 20.73 -1.98 -23.78
N ASP A 105 20.70 -2.17 -22.46
CA ASP A 105 21.59 -3.08 -21.73
C ASP A 105 20.97 -4.49 -21.57
N THR A 106 19.78 -4.74 -22.14
CA THR A 106 19.02 -5.99 -22.00
C THR A 106 18.54 -6.53 -23.36
N PRO A 107 19.42 -7.12 -24.19
CA PRO A 107 19.12 -7.48 -25.59
C PRO A 107 17.97 -8.47 -25.79
N GLN A 108 17.60 -9.23 -24.75
CA GLN A 108 16.49 -10.19 -24.78
C GLN A 108 15.15 -9.59 -24.31
N MET A 109 15.11 -8.29 -24.00
CA MET A 109 13.91 -7.64 -23.50
C MET A 109 12.82 -7.58 -24.57
N GLY A 110 11.61 -7.99 -24.19
CA GLY A 110 10.42 -7.89 -25.04
C GLY A 110 9.89 -6.46 -25.17
N GLN A 111 8.89 -6.29 -26.04
CA GLN A 111 8.17 -5.02 -26.19
C GLN A 111 7.29 -4.73 -24.97
N ALA A 112 6.93 -3.45 -24.78
CA ALA A 112 5.98 -3.05 -23.74
C ALA A 112 4.61 -3.75 -23.95
N TRP A 113 4.07 -4.34 -22.88
CA TRP A 113 2.87 -5.18 -22.97
C TRP A 113 1.82 -4.92 -21.88
N THR A 114 2.12 -4.12 -20.86
CA THR A 114 1.26 -3.99 -19.66
C THR A 114 -0.04 -3.21 -19.92
N ALA A 115 -0.11 -2.46 -21.02
CA ALA A 115 -1.31 -1.72 -21.38
C ALA A 115 -2.40 -2.68 -21.91
N GLY A 116 -3.58 -2.64 -21.30
CA GLY A 116 -4.72 -3.47 -21.72
C GLY A 116 -4.65 -4.93 -21.26
N VAL A 117 -3.68 -5.28 -20.42
CA VAL A 117 -3.61 -6.62 -19.81
C VAL A 117 -4.14 -6.57 -18.39
N ALA A 118 -5.08 -7.46 -18.10
CA ALA A 118 -5.67 -7.61 -16.76
C ALA A 118 -4.60 -8.06 -15.75
N LEU A 119 -4.65 -7.52 -14.54
CA LEU A 119 -3.82 -8.01 -13.45
C LEU A 119 -4.32 -9.38 -12.98
N PRO A 120 -3.47 -10.19 -12.31
CA PRO A 120 -3.93 -11.42 -11.67
C PRO A 120 -5.13 -11.15 -10.75
N GLY A 121 -6.23 -11.87 -10.97
CA GLY A 121 -7.48 -11.70 -10.22
C GLY A 121 -8.48 -10.72 -10.84
N ASP A 122 -8.11 -10.03 -11.92
CA ASP A 122 -8.93 -9.03 -12.62
C ASP A 122 -9.63 -9.58 -13.89
N ASP A 123 -9.77 -10.91 -13.97
CA ASP A 123 -10.42 -11.59 -15.10
C ASP A 123 -11.94 -11.64 -14.91
N PHE A 124 -12.57 -10.48 -14.91
CA PHE A 124 -14.03 -10.35 -14.84
C PHE A 124 -14.57 -9.15 -15.64
N PRO A 125 -15.85 -9.19 -16.06
CA PRO A 125 -16.43 -8.12 -16.86
C PRO A 125 -16.49 -6.78 -16.11
N VAL A 126 -16.32 -5.68 -16.84
CA VAL A 126 -16.60 -4.33 -16.34
C VAL A 126 -18.09 -4.26 -15.97
N GLY A 127 -18.39 -4.21 -14.67
CA GLY A 127 -19.75 -4.28 -14.10
C GLY A 127 -20.02 -5.54 -13.26
N GLY A 128 -19.18 -6.57 -13.33
CA GLY A 128 -19.28 -7.79 -12.52
C GLY A 128 -18.69 -7.67 -11.11
N VAL A 129 -18.16 -6.48 -10.74
CA VAL A 129 -17.53 -6.23 -9.44
C VAL A 129 -18.51 -6.49 -8.31
N ASP A 130 -19.75 -5.99 -8.42
CA ASP A 130 -20.75 -6.17 -7.37
C ASP A 130 -21.14 -7.65 -7.21
N ASP A 131 -21.27 -8.39 -8.31
CA ASP A 131 -21.56 -9.82 -8.28
C ASP A 131 -20.43 -10.60 -7.60
N ILE A 132 -19.18 -10.24 -7.89
CA ILE A 132 -18.01 -10.84 -7.24
C ILE A 132 -17.96 -10.45 -5.77
N ILE A 133 -18.22 -9.20 -5.40
CA ILE A 133 -18.29 -8.77 -4.01
C ILE A 133 -19.35 -9.57 -3.26
N GLN A 134 -20.56 -9.69 -3.80
CA GLN A 134 -21.64 -10.47 -3.19
C GLN A 134 -21.29 -11.96 -3.08
N LEU A 135 -20.68 -12.53 -4.12
CA LEU A 135 -20.17 -13.89 -4.09
C LEU A 135 -19.14 -14.07 -2.98
N LEU A 136 -18.17 -13.16 -2.88
CA LEU A 136 -17.10 -13.22 -1.89
C LEU A 136 -17.64 -13.03 -0.48
N ILE A 137 -18.53 -12.08 -0.24
CA ILE A 137 -19.20 -11.89 1.07
C ILE A 137 -19.96 -13.15 1.48
N LYS A 138 -20.72 -13.75 0.55
CA LYS A 138 -21.49 -14.97 0.82
C LYS A 138 -20.60 -16.20 1.07
N LYS A 139 -19.50 -16.31 0.31
CA LYS A 139 -18.58 -17.45 0.34
C LYS A 139 -17.60 -17.36 1.52
N PHE A 140 -17.31 -16.14 1.97
CA PHE A 140 -16.30 -15.83 2.97
C PHE A 140 -16.83 -14.85 4.04
N PRO A 141 -17.88 -15.23 4.80
CA PRO A 141 -18.43 -14.36 5.85
C PRO A 141 -17.45 -14.14 7.01
N PHE A 142 -16.38 -14.93 7.09
CA PHE A 142 -15.30 -14.83 8.07
C PHE A 142 -14.01 -15.42 7.48
N LEU A 143 -12.86 -14.97 7.98
CA LEU A 143 -11.55 -15.51 7.63
C LEU A 143 -11.42 -16.94 8.16
N THR A 144 -11.53 -17.92 7.27
CA THR A 144 -11.33 -19.33 7.56
C THR A 144 -9.84 -19.67 7.57
N ALA A 145 -9.46 -20.74 8.26
CA ALA A 145 -8.09 -21.28 8.19
C ALA A 145 -7.63 -21.57 6.75
N ARG A 146 -8.57 -21.89 5.84
CA ARG A 146 -8.28 -22.13 4.42
C ARG A 146 -7.88 -20.86 3.69
N GLU A 147 -8.52 -19.73 3.98
CA GLU A 147 -8.16 -18.45 3.36
C GLU A 147 -6.83 -17.94 3.88
N VAL A 148 -6.58 -18.03 5.19
CA VAL A 148 -5.27 -17.66 5.74
C VAL A 148 -4.16 -18.51 5.11
N ALA A 149 -4.38 -19.81 4.96
CA ALA A 149 -3.46 -20.69 4.24
C ALA A 149 -3.22 -20.20 2.80
N TRP A 150 -4.28 -19.85 2.07
CA TRP A 150 -4.14 -19.33 0.70
C TRP A 150 -3.37 -18.01 0.65
N LEU A 151 -3.64 -17.07 1.58
CA LEU A 151 -2.90 -15.80 1.67
C LEU A 151 -1.41 -16.02 1.98
N MET A 152 -1.09 -17.02 2.81
CA MET A 152 0.30 -17.41 3.08
C MET A 152 0.96 -18.02 1.84
N ASP A 153 0.27 -18.95 1.18
CA ASP A 153 0.82 -19.75 0.08
C ASP A 153 0.87 -18.99 -1.27
N LYS A 154 0.00 -17.98 -1.47
CA LYS A 154 -0.19 -17.29 -2.77
C LYS A 154 -0.01 -15.78 -2.73
N GLU A 155 -0.14 -15.15 -1.56
CA GLU A 155 0.00 -13.69 -1.42
C GLU A 155 1.10 -13.28 -0.45
N PHE A 156 2.00 -14.21 -0.12
CA PHE A 156 3.18 -13.98 0.71
C PHE A 156 2.86 -13.40 2.10
N ALA A 157 1.69 -13.69 2.67
CA ALA A 157 1.38 -13.30 4.03
C ALA A 157 2.25 -14.10 5.01
N GLN A 158 3.04 -13.44 5.85
CA GLN A 158 3.94 -14.11 6.81
C GLN A 158 3.50 -13.88 8.26
N THR A 159 2.77 -12.80 8.51
CA THR A 159 2.31 -12.35 9.82
C THR A 159 0.80 -12.11 9.82
N ALA A 160 0.19 -12.11 11.01
CA ALA A 160 -1.21 -11.70 11.15
C ALA A 160 -1.43 -10.27 10.61
N GLU A 161 -0.43 -9.40 10.73
CA GLU A 161 -0.47 -8.03 10.22
C GLU A 161 -0.62 -7.96 8.69
N ASP A 162 0.08 -8.84 7.95
CA ASP A 162 -0.09 -8.98 6.50
C ASP A 162 -1.54 -9.25 6.14
N VAL A 163 -2.16 -10.19 6.87
CA VAL A 163 -3.53 -10.64 6.61
C VAL A 163 -4.54 -9.56 6.96
N ILE A 164 -4.45 -8.96 8.15
CA ILE A 164 -5.53 -8.13 8.70
C ILE A 164 -5.46 -6.66 8.23
N TRP A 165 -4.29 -6.17 7.80
CA TRP A 165 -4.10 -4.78 7.39
C TRP A 165 -3.67 -4.62 5.92
N ARG A 166 -2.93 -5.57 5.35
CA ARG A 166 -2.43 -5.46 3.96
C ARG A 166 -3.31 -6.20 2.95
N ARG A 167 -3.67 -7.46 3.21
CA ARG A 167 -4.54 -8.28 2.33
C ARG A 167 -6.03 -8.13 2.62
N SER A 168 -6.37 -7.68 3.82
CA SER A 168 -7.74 -7.33 4.21
C SER A 168 -7.76 -6.05 5.06
N LYS A 169 -8.90 -5.76 5.71
CA LYS A 169 -9.07 -4.70 6.71
C LYS A 169 -9.74 -5.20 7.98
N LEU A 170 -9.59 -6.50 8.27
CA LEU A 170 -10.17 -7.15 9.46
C LEU A 170 -9.58 -6.62 10.76
N GLY A 171 -8.41 -5.97 10.73
CA GLY A 171 -7.81 -5.33 11.90
C GLY A 171 -8.72 -4.26 12.54
N LEU A 172 -9.66 -3.69 11.78
CA LEU A 172 -10.68 -2.76 12.29
C LEU A 172 -11.76 -3.43 13.15
N ARG A 173 -11.83 -4.76 13.17
CA ARG A 173 -12.91 -5.53 13.82
C ARG A 173 -12.41 -6.58 14.79
N LEU A 174 -11.18 -7.09 14.59
CA LEU A 174 -10.61 -8.13 15.43
C LEU A 174 -10.08 -7.57 16.75
N THR A 175 -10.27 -8.32 17.83
CA THR A 175 -9.66 -8.01 19.13
C THR A 175 -8.21 -8.46 19.18
N ASN A 176 -7.42 -7.92 20.12
CA ASN A 176 -6.03 -8.33 20.32
C ASN A 176 -5.88 -9.85 20.53
N ALA A 177 -6.77 -10.47 21.30
CA ALA A 177 -6.77 -11.91 21.51
C ALA A 177 -7.04 -12.70 20.21
N GLN A 178 -7.90 -12.20 19.32
CA GLN A 178 -8.15 -12.81 18.02
C GLN A 178 -6.94 -12.66 17.09
N ILE A 179 -6.28 -11.51 17.10
CA ILE A 179 -5.05 -11.25 16.33
C ILE A 179 -3.92 -12.17 16.80
N GLU A 180 -3.71 -12.30 18.10
CA GLU A 180 -2.71 -13.20 18.68
C GLU A 180 -2.99 -14.66 18.32
N ARG A 181 -4.26 -15.09 18.38
CA ARG A 181 -4.67 -16.43 17.96
C ARG A 181 -4.36 -16.68 16.48
N LEU A 182 -4.60 -15.70 15.61
CA LEU A 182 -4.25 -15.79 14.18
C LEU A 182 -2.73 -15.91 14.00
N GLN A 183 -1.95 -15.05 14.67
CA GLN A 183 -0.49 -15.08 14.61
C GLN A 183 0.07 -16.45 15.03
N ASN A 184 -0.40 -16.98 16.16
CA ASN A 184 0.00 -18.29 16.68
C ASN A 184 -0.38 -19.42 15.70
N TRP A 185 -1.54 -19.34 15.05
CA TRP A 185 -1.93 -20.33 14.05
C TRP A 185 -1.03 -20.27 12.82
N MET A 186 -0.70 -19.08 12.32
CA MET A 186 0.20 -18.90 11.16
C MET A 186 1.60 -19.43 11.45
N GLN A 187 2.16 -19.14 12.64
CA GLN A 187 3.49 -19.64 13.04
C GLN A 187 3.56 -21.16 13.12
N ARG A 188 2.50 -21.84 13.58
CA ARG A 188 2.45 -23.31 13.61
C ARG A 188 2.38 -23.95 12.23
N ARG A 189 1.90 -23.20 11.22
CA ARG A 189 1.82 -23.67 9.83
C ARG A 189 3.13 -23.50 9.08
N LEU A 190 3.92 -22.49 9.43
CA LEU A 190 5.24 -22.30 8.83
C LEU A 190 6.11 -23.53 9.16
N PRO A 191 6.83 -24.09 8.19
CA PRO A 191 7.79 -25.15 8.48
C PRO A 191 8.77 -24.63 9.53
N ALA A 192 9.12 -25.47 10.52
CA ALA A 192 10.20 -25.14 11.45
C ALA A 192 11.42 -24.78 10.61
N SER A 193 11.91 -23.54 10.74
CA SER A 193 13.01 -23.00 9.94
C SER A 193 14.11 -24.06 9.87
N GLY A 194 14.35 -24.59 8.66
CA GLY A 194 15.37 -25.60 8.45
C GLY A 194 16.72 -25.03 8.85
N THR A 195 17.36 -25.72 9.79
CA THR A 195 18.79 -25.59 10.13
C THR A 195 19.67 -25.90 8.93
#